data_AF-A0A937TZ98-F1
#
_entry.id   AF-A0A937TZ98-F1
#
_cell.length_a   1.000
_cell.length_b   1.000
_cell.length_c   1.000
_cell.angle_alpha   90.00
_cell.angle_beta   90.00
_cell.angle_gamma   90.00
#
_symmetry.space_group_name_H-M   'P 1'
#
loop_
_entity.id
_entity.type
_entity.pdbx_description
1 polymer ?
#
loop_
_entity_poly.entity_id
_entity_poly.type
_entity_poly.pdbx_seq_one_letter_code
_entity_poly.pdbx_strand_id
1 'polypeptide(L)'
;MSEVDLTFVETAVARIGTGKEKVLEILQAVQGQFGYLPREALERVCELSEITAASIVGVSTFYDQFRHRPAGRYMIRVCIGTACHVKGGEQVYDAFQRYLNIPDGEDTDRDKMFTVEKVACLGCCMLAPAIQIDDVTYGYLTGERVPAVLADFLEQERARAEQTEAPERAESGEELGEIRICLGSSCVAGGSARVYEALKKAVKETAVRVAVKSVGCSGMSFLAPAVEVVLAGGASFRYAKVRPEDAGAIVLRHFKPKKVGPKVKNAISAMLDKILTDRTREPVTRYSIDVRDQPVADFLNKQIHIATEHCGDIDPVDLDEYVSNGGFEALEKCVS
;
A
#
# COMPACT_ATOMS: atom_id res chain seq x y z
N MET A 1 11.30 -34.10 6.18
CA MET A 1 10.02 -33.38 6.39
C MET A 1 10.18 -32.68 7.72
N SER A 2 10.14 -31.35 7.75
CA SER A 2 10.22 -30.59 8.99
C SER A 2 9.03 -30.98 9.86
N GLU A 3 9.30 -31.41 11.08
CA GLU A 3 8.30 -31.84 12.06
C GLU A 3 7.38 -30.66 12.37
N VAL A 4 6.07 -30.82 12.14
CA VAL A 4 5.08 -29.77 12.39
C VAL A 4 4.93 -29.63 13.90
N ASP A 5 5.24 -28.46 14.45
CA ASP A 5 5.11 -28.19 15.88
C ASP A 5 3.63 -28.09 16.29
N LEU A 6 3.07 -29.20 16.75
CA LEU A 6 1.67 -29.28 17.18
C LEU A 6 1.39 -28.53 18.49
N THR A 7 2.42 -28.18 19.27
CA THR A 7 2.24 -27.44 20.54
C THR A 7 1.74 -26.02 20.29
N PHE A 8 2.12 -25.43 19.15
CA PHE A 8 1.58 -24.14 18.72
C PHE A 8 0.06 -24.23 18.46
N VAL A 9 -0.39 -25.30 17.83
CA VAL A 9 -1.83 -25.50 17.51
C VAL A 9 -2.65 -25.55 18.79
N GLU A 10 -2.17 -26.28 19.80
CA GLU A 10 -2.81 -26.33 21.13
C GLU A 10 -2.92 -24.95 21.77
N THR A 11 -1.82 -24.18 21.74
CA THR A 11 -1.78 -22.83 22.30
C THR A 11 -2.71 -21.88 21.54
N ALA A 12 -2.77 -21.99 20.21
CA ALA A 12 -3.63 -21.17 19.37
C ALA A 12 -5.11 -21.46 19.62
N VAL A 13 -5.50 -22.74 19.69
CA VAL A 13 -6.89 -23.15 19.99
C VAL A 13 -7.29 -22.70 21.40
N ALA A 14 -6.42 -22.88 22.40
CA ALA A 14 -6.69 -22.44 23.76
C ALA A 14 -6.87 -20.92 23.87
N ARG A 15 -6.12 -20.13 23.09
CA ARG A 15 -6.19 -18.67 23.08
C ARG A 15 -7.43 -18.14 22.35
N ILE A 16 -7.78 -18.74 21.20
CA ILE A 16 -8.84 -18.23 20.31
C ILE A 16 -10.22 -18.77 20.70
N GLY A 17 -10.28 -20.02 21.17
CA GLY A 17 -11.50 -20.73 21.53
C GLY A 17 -11.75 -21.97 20.67
N THR A 18 -12.71 -22.80 21.10
CA THR A 18 -13.01 -24.11 20.49
C THR A 18 -14.27 -24.12 19.63
N GLY A 19 -15.03 -23.02 19.57
CA GLY A 19 -16.29 -22.95 18.83
C GLY A 19 -16.09 -23.01 17.32
N LYS A 20 -17.07 -23.56 16.60
CA LYS A 20 -17.05 -23.71 15.13
C LYS A 20 -16.90 -22.39 14.37
N GLU A 21 -17.38 -21.29 14.96
CA GLU A 21 -17.27 -19.93 14.43
C GLU A 21 -15.82 -19.40 14.40
N LYS A 22 -14.91 -20.04 15.14
CA LYS A 22 -13.50 -19.67 15.23
C LYS A 22 -12.61 -20.27 14.15
N VAL A 23 -13.17 -21.07 13.24
CA VAL A 23 -12.42 -21.73 12.16
C VAL A 23 -11.57 -20.75 11.36
N LEU A 24 -12.09 -19.58 10.98
CA LEU A 24 -11.33 -18.60 10.19
C LEU A 24 -10.11 -18.07 10.96
N GLU A 25 -10.31 -17.65 12.22
CA GLU A 25 -9.25 -17.12 13.08
C GLU A 25 -8.16 -18.17 13.37
N ILE A 26 -8.55 -19.43 13.59
CA ILE A 26 -7.60 -20.53 13.84
C ILE A 26 -6.80 -20.85 12.57
N LEU A 27 -7.45 -20.94 11.41
CA LEU A 27 -6.73 -21.19 10.15
C LEU A 27 -5.76 -20.04 9.82
N GLN A 28 -6.13 -18.79 10.10
CA GLN A 28 -5.22 -17.65 9.96
C GLN A 28 -4.00 -17.76 10.89
N ALA A 29 -4.20 -18.19 12.14
CA ALA A 29 -3.10 -18.40 13.09
C ALA A 29 -2.17 -19.54 12.67
N VAL A 30 -2.73 -20.68 12.24
CA VAL A 30 -1.95 -21.83 11.74
C VAL A 30 -1.14 -21.44 10.51
N GLN A 31 -1.77 -20.79 9.52
CA GLN A 31 -1.05 -20.33 8.33
C GLN A 31 -0.01 -19.26 8.65
N GLY A 32 -0.29 -18.36 9.58
CA GLY A 32 0.69 -17.35 10.01
C GLY A 32 1.95 -17.97 10.61
N GLN A 33 1.83 -19.12 11.29
CA GLN A 33 2.96 -19.84 11.86
C GLN A 33 3.72 -20.69 10.84
N PHE A 34 3.00 -21.44 9.99
CA PHE A 34 3.61 -22.44 9.11
C PHE A 34 3.79 -21.96 7.66
N GLY A 35 3.18 -20.85 7.26
CA GLY A 35 3.13 -20.35 5.88
C GLY A 35 2.15 -21.10 4.96
N TYR A 36 1.51 -22.16 5.48
CA TYR A 36 0.48 -22.95 4.80
C TYR A 36 -0.37 -23.66 5.86
N LEU A 37 -1.29 -24.53 5.45
CA LEU A 37 -2.11 -25.36 6.32
C LEU A 37 -1.66 -26.83 6.28
N PRO A 38 -0.71 -27.26 7.16
CA PRO A 38 -0.30 -28.66 7.26
C PRO A 38 -1.47 -29.55 7.67
N ARG A 39 -1.55 -30.75 7.07
CA ARG A 39 -2.63 -31.70 7.38
C ARG A 39 -2.64 -32.06 8.86
N GLU A 40 -1.47 -32.34 9.41
CA GLU A 40 -1.27 -32.74 10.81
C GLU A 40 -1.75 -31.64 11.78
N ALA A 41 -1.52 -30.37 11.43
CA ALA A 41 -2.01 -29.23 12.22
C ALA A 41 -3.54 -29.12 12.16
N LEU A 42 -4.16 -29.33 10.99
CA LEU A 42 -5.61 -29.26 10.83
C LEU A 42 -6.35 -30.41 11.51
N GLU A 43 -5.77 -31.63 11.46
CA GLU A 43 -6.26 -32.78 12.22
C GLU A 43 -6.24 -32.47 13.71
N ARG A 44 -5.13 -31.90 14.21
CA ARG A 44 -5.02 -31.49 15.61
C ARG A 44 -6.03 -30.42 16.01
N VAL A 45 -6.36 -29.46 15.13
CA VAL A 45 -7.43 -28.49 15.37
C VAL A 45 -8.79 -29.20 15.54
N CYS A 46 -9.09 -30.20 14.71
CA CYS A 46 -10.34 -30.94 14.80
C CYS A 46 -10.45 -31.76 16.10
N GLU A 47 -9.34 -32.28 16.62
CA GLU A 47 -9.31 -33.03 17.88
C GLU A 47 -9.56 -32.12 19.11
N LEU A 48 -9.12 -30.87 19.04
CA LEU A 48 -9.11 -29.94 20.16
C LEU A 48 -10.33 -29.00 20.20
N SER A 49 -11.15 -29.00 19.15
CA SER A 49 -12.24 -28.04 19.00
C SER A 49 -13.50 -28.67 18.43
N GLU A 50 -14.60 -27.93 18.41
CA GLU A 50 -15.86 -28.31 17.77
C GLU A 50 -15.82 -28.16 16.23
N ILE A 51 -14.66 -27.79 15.67
CA ILE A 51 -14.48 -27.56 14.24
C ILE A 51 -14.29 -28.90 13.54
N THR A 52 -15.14 -29.17 12.56
CA THR A 52 -15.05 -30.38 11.74
C THR A 52 -14.10 -30.20 10.55
N ALA A 53 -13.55 -31.30 10.05
CA ALA A 53 -12.74 -31.30 8.81
C ALA A 53 -13.53 -30.71 7.62
N ALA A 54 -14.84 -30.95 7.55
CA ALA A 54 -15.70 -30.37 6.52
C ALA A 54 -15.77 -28.83 6.63
N SER A 55 -15.86 -28.29 7.85
CA SER A 55 -15.82 -26.85 8.09
C SER A 55 -14.47 -26.24 7.70
N ILE A 56 -13.36 -26.92 8.03
CA ILE A 56 -12.02 -26.49 7.63
C ILE A 56 -11.92 -26.41 6.10
N VAL A 57 -12.25 -27.50 5.40
CA VAL A 57 -12.18 -27.55 3.93
C VAL A 57 -13.09 -26.50 3.32
N GLY A 58 -14.31 -26.35 3.83
CA GLY A 58 -15.27 -25.36 3.33
C GLY A 58 -14.74 -23.93 3.43
N VAL A 59 -14.09 -23.57 4.55
CA VAL A 59 -13.54 -22.22 4.74
C VAL A 59 -12.21 -22.04 4.00
N SER A 60 -11.32 -23.02 4.07
CA SER A 60 -9.99 -22.92 3.47
C SER A 60 -10.01 -22.89 1.94
N THR A 61 -11.01 -23.53 1.32
CA THR A 61 -11.19 -23.50 -0.14
C THR A 61 -12.06 -22.35 -0.61
N PHE A 62 -12.86 -21.74 0.26
CA PHE A 62 -13.67 -20.57 -0.07
C PHE A 62 -12.86 -19.27 -0.11
N TYR A 63 -11.91 -19.10 0.82
CA TYR A 63 -11.03 -17.92 0.83
C TYR A 63 -9.70 -18.23 0.15
N ASP A 64 -9.42 -17.57 -0.97
CA ASP A 64 -8.18 -17.71 -1.75
C ASP A 64 -6.89 -17.42 -0.97
N GLN A 65 -6.99 -16.76 0.21
CA GLN A 65 -5.83 -16.48 1.05
C GLN A 65 -5.20 -17.74 1.67
N PHE A 66 -5.93 -18.86 1.75
CA PHE A 66 -5.44 -20.05 2.43
C PHE A 66 -4.67 -20.98 1.49
N ARG A 67 -3.45 -21.33 1.90
CA ARG A 67 -2.54 -22.18 1.13
C ARG A 67 -2.49 -23.58 1.72
N HIS A 68 -2.62 -24.56 0.85
CA HIS A 68 -2.50 -25.98 1.18
C HIS A 68 -1.14 -26.58 0.81
N ARG A 69 -0.29 -25.81 0.12
CA ARG A 69 1.08 -26.19 -0.24
C ARG A 69 2.06 -25.30 0.52
N PRO A 70 3.23 -25.85 0.93
CA PRO A 70 4.27 -25.07 1.57
C PRO A 70 4.64 -23.84 0.74
N ALA A 71 4.79 -22.69 1.41
CA ALA A 71 5.33 -21.49 0.81
C ALA A 71 6.85 -21.42 1.04
N GLY A 72 7.52 -20.65 0.18
CA GLY A 72 8.88 -20.19 0.40
C GLY A 72 8.93 -19.08 1.44
N ARG A 73 10.13 -18.56 1.68
CA ARG A 73 10.36 -17.49 2.66
C ARG A 73 9.61 -16.19 2.35
N TYR A 74 9.45 -15.85 1.08
CA TYR A 74 8.83 -14.60 0.62
C TYR A 74 7.71 -14.89 -0.40
N MET A 75 6.58 -14.19 -0.27
CA MET A 75 5.42 -14.36 -1.16
C MET A 75 5.38 -13.25 -2.21
N ILE A 76 5.37 -13.63 -3.49
CA ILE A 76 5.22 -12.75 -4.65
C ILE A 76 3.80 -12.90 -5.19
N ARG A 77 2.96 -11.89 -4.97
CA ARG A 77 1.59 -11.80 -5.49
C ARG A 77 1.56 -10.99 -6.76
N VAL A 78 1.23 -11.62 -7.88
CA VAL A 78 1.11 -10.96 -9.19
C VAL A 78 -0.34 -10.64 -9.48
N CYS A 79 -0.67 -9.36 -9.68
CA CYS A 79 -2.03 -8.95 -9.98
C CYS A 79 -2.44 -9.34 -11.41
N ILE A 80 -3.54 -10.08 -11.53
CA ILE A 80 -4.15 -10.47 -12.82
C ILE A 80 -5.53 -9.81 -12.99
N GLY A 81 -5.84 -8.78 -12.18
CA GLY A 81 -7.06 -8.00 -12.32
C GLY A 81 -7.12 -7.26 -13.64
N THR A 82 -8.31 -6.80 -14.05
CA THR A 82 -8.60 -6.27 -15.39
C THR A 82 -7.54 -5.30 -15.91
N ALA A 83 -7.15 -4.29 -15.11
CA ALA A 83 -6.15 -3.31 -15.51
C ALA A 83 -4.75 -3.92 -15.70
N CYS A 84 -4.35 -4.87 -14.86
CA CYS A 84 -3.06 -5.56 -15.00
C CYS A 84 -3.10 -6.59 -16.13
N HIS A 85 -4.21 -7.32 -16.30
CA HIS A 85 -4.41 -8.26 -17.39
C HIS A 85 -4.22 -7.59 -18.76
N VAL A 86 -4.92 -6.47 -18.99
CA VAL A 86 -4.80 -5.71 -20.26
C VAL A 86 -3.40 -5.14 -20.47
N LYS A 87 -2.67 -4.80 -19.40
CA LYS A 87 -1.30 -4.27 -19.46
C LYS A 87 -0.20 -5.34 -19.43
N GLY A 88 -0.57 -6.61 -19.44
CA GLY A 88 0.37 -7.72 -19.53
C GLY A 88 0.83 -8.33 -18.19
N GLY A 89 -0.06 -8.41 -17.21
CA GLY A 89 0.20 -9.03 -15.91
C GLY A 89 0.53 -10.53 -16.01
N GLU A 90 -0.04 -11.24 -17.00
CA GLU A 90 0.29 -12.64 -17.28
C GLU A 90 1.76 -12.80 -17.67
N GLN A 91 2.27 -11.94 -18.55
CA GLN A 91 3.66 -11.96 -19.00
C GLN A 91 4.63 -11.65 -17.84
N VAL A 92 4.21 -10.81 -16.89
CA VAL A 92 4.98 -10.55 -15.67
C VAL A 92 5.03 -11.80 -14.79
N TYR A 93 3.90 -12.49 -14.59
CA TYR A 93 3.86 -13.77 -13.87
C TYR A 93 4.80 -14.82 -14.50
N ASP A 94 4.70 -15.01 -15.82
CA ASP A 94 5.55 -15.96 -16.55
C ASP A 94 7.03 -15.57 -16.50
N ALA A 95 7.35 -14.27 -16.44
CA ALA A 95 8.72 -13.80 -16.27
C ALA A 95 9.26 -14.14 -14.86
N PHE A 96 8.45 -14.03 -13.81
CA PHE A 96 8.83 -14.47 -12.46
C PHE A 96 9.07 -15.97 -12.40
N GLN A 97 8.16 -16.79 -12.94
CA GLN A 97 8.33 -18.25 -12.94
C GLN A 97 9.60 -18.67 -13.67
N ARG A 98 9.87 -18.09 -14.84
CA ARG A 98 11.10 -18.37 -15.62
C ARG A 98 12.36 -17.90 -14.90
N TYR A 99 12.36 -16.69 -14.34
CA TYR A 99 13.55 -16.15 -13.68
C TYR A 99 13.93 -16.93 -12.42
N LEU A 100 12.92 -17.36 -11.65
CA LEU A 100 13.11 -18.17 -10.44
C LEU A 100 13.27 -19.68 -10.73
N ASN A 101 13.20 -20.10 -12.00
CA ASN A 101 13.26 -21.50 -12.43
C ASN A 101 12.24 -22.40 -11.68
N ILE A 102 11.03 -21.89 -11.48
CA ILE A 102 9.95 -22.63 -10.82
C ILE A 102 9.46 -23.72 -11.80
N PRO A 103 9.39 -25.00 -11.38
CA PRO A 103 8.87 -26.08 -12.22
C PRO A 103 7.41 -25.89 -12.62
N ASP A 104 7.03 -26.38 -13.80
CA ASP A 104 5.63 -26.36 -14.25
C ASP A 104 4.70 -27.06 -13.25
N GLY A 105 3.61 -26.39 -12.86
CA GLY A 105 2.63 -26.89 -11.88
C GLY A 105 2.99 -26.64 -10.41
N GLU A 106 4.18 -26.11 -10.15
CA GLU A 106 4.59 -25.59 -8.84
C GLU A 106 4.54 -24.05 -8.84
N ASP A 107 4.52 -23.49 -7.63
CA ASP A 107 4.52 -22.04 -7.42
C ASP A 107 5.69 -21.57 -6.56
N THR A 108 6.51 -22.50 -6.04
CA THR A 108 7.61 -22.21 -5.13
C THR A 108 8.94 -22.65 -5.75
N ASP A 109 9.97 -21.83 -5.61
CA ASP A 109 11.30 -22.14 -6.13
C ASP A 109 11.97 -23.30 -5.38
N ARG A 110 13.00 -23.88 -6.00
CA ARG A 110 13.71 -25.05 -5.45
C ARG A 110 14.41 -24.76 -4.11
N ASP A 111 14.81 -23.52 -3.92
CA ASP A 111 15.50 -23.05 -2.72
C ASP A 111 14.52 -22.69 -1.59
N LYS A 112 13.19 -22.76 -1.84
CA LYS A 112 12.12 -22.35 -0.91
C LYS A 112 12.29 -20.93 -0.41
N MET A 113 12.83 -20.05 -1.25
CA MET A 113 13.01 -18.63 -0.97
C MET A 113 11.82 -17.82 -1.44
N PHE A 114 11.24 -18.16 -2.59
CA PHE A 114 10.16 -17.38 -3.22
C PHE A 114 9.01 -18.27 -3.67
N THR A 115 7.80 -17.82 -3.39
CA THR A 115 6.56 -18.38 -3.94
C THR A 115 5.87 -17.32 -4.80
N VAL A 116 5.43 -17.68 -6.00
CA VAL A 116 4.77 -16.77 -6.95
C VAL A 116 3.33 -17.21 -7.14
N GLU A 117 2.38 -16.37 -6.74
CA GLU A 117 0.95 -16.63 -6.91
C GLU A 117 0.24 -15.54 -7.71
N LYS A 118 -0.80 -15.93 -8.45
CA LYS A 118 -1.71 -15.01 -9.12
C LYS A 118 -2.76 -14.52 -8.12
N VAL A 119 -3.02 -13.22 -8.09
CA VAL A 119 -4.10 -12.62 -7.29
C VAL A 119 -5.04 -11.80 -8.16
N ALA A 120 -6.33 -11.77 -7.80
CA ALA A 120 -7.35 -11.08 -8.58
C ALA A 120 -7.13 -9.56 -8.60
N CYS A 121 -6.82 -8.92 -7.47
CA CYS A 121 -6.58 -7.47 -7.44
C CYS A 121 -5.74 -7.06 -6.23
N LEU A 122 -4.79 -6.14 -6.43
CA LEU A 122 -4.01 -5.49 -5.36
C LEU A 122 -4.55 -4.09 -4.98
N GLY A 123 -5.59 -3.62 -5.67
CA GLY A 123 -6.16 -2.28 -5.44
C GLY A 123 -5.28 -1.11 -5.90
N CYS A 124 -4.26 -1.37 -6.72
CA CYS A 124 -3.30 -0.37 -7.22
C CYS A 124 -3.28 -0.27 -8.75
N CYS A 125 -4.46 -0.29 -9.38
CA CYS A 125 -4.63 -0.34 -10.84
C CYS A 125 -3.89 0.78 -11.61
N MET A 126 -3.68 1.93 -10.98
CA MET A 126 -2.91 3.04 -11.58
C MET A 126 -1.44 2.68 -11.87
N LEU A 127 -0.91 1.71 -11.14
CA LEU A 127 0.45 1.21 -11.25
C LEU A 127 0.54 -0.07 -12.09
N ALA A 128 -0.55 -0.47 -12.75
CA ALA A 128 -0.58 -1.70 -13.52
C ALA A 128 0.49 -1.72 -14.65
N PRO A 129 1.17 -2.86 -14.90
CA PRO A 129 1.13 -4.10 -14.12
C PRO A 129 1.80 -3.96 -12.74
N ALA A 130 1.14 -4.49 -11.71
CA ALA A 130 1.60 -4.37 -10.32
C ALA A 130 1.73 -5.74 -9.65
N ILE A 131 2.69 -5.84 -8.74
CA ILE A 131 2.91 -7.00 -7.89
C ILE A 131 3.11 -6.56 -6.44
N GLN A 132 3.03 -7.50 -5.52
CA GLN A 132 3.41 -7.31 -4.13
C GLN A 132 4.36 -8.44 -3.71
N ILE A 133 5.50 -8.10 -3.11
CA ILE A 133 6.39 -9.05 -2.44
C ILE A 133 6.23 -8.81 -0.94
N ASP A 134 5.59 -9.75 -0.25
CA ASP A 134 5.08 -9.62 1.12
C ASP A 134 4.31 -8.30 1.35
N ASP A 135 4.90 -7.31 2.01
CA ASP A 135 4.28 -6.02 2.28
C ASP A 135 4.68 -4.92 1.28
N VAL A 136 5.63 -5.19 0.38
CA VAL A 136 6.19 -4.21 -0.54
C VAL A 136 5.52 -4.32 -1.90
N THR A 137 4.90 -3.23 -2.36
CA THR A 137 4.21 -3.18 -3.67
C THR A 137 5.08 -2.53 -4.73
N TYR A 138 5.17 -3.18 -5.89
CA TYR A 138 5.90 -2.71 -7.07
C TYR A 138 4.94 -2.49 -8.23
N GLY A 139 5.19 -1.42 -8.99
CA GLY A 139 4.33 -0.97 -10.08
C GLY A 139 5.09 -0.72 -11.38
N TYR A 140 4.34 -0.61 -12.48
CA TYR A 140 4.85 -0.39 -13.83
C TYR A 140 5.85 -1.48 -14.24
N LEU A 141 5.50 -2.74 -13.95
CA LEU A 141 6.37 -3.86 -14.25
C LEU A 141 6.25 -4.30 -15.70
N THR A 142 7.41 -4.72 -16.22
CA THR A 142 7.55 -5.49 -17.45
C THR A 142 8.36 -6.74 -17.09
N GLY A 143 8.29 -7.78 -17.93
CA GLY A 143 9.04 -9.02 -17.67
C GLY A 143 10.55 -8.82 -17.49
N GLU A 144 11.11 -7.78 -18.12
CA GLU A 144 12.53 -7.43 -18.01
C GLU A 144 12.92 -6.83 -16.64
N ARG A 145 11.96 -6.26 -15.89
CA ARG A 145 12.24 -5.60 -14.60
C ARG A 145 12.26 -6.57 -13.42
N VAL A 146 11.89 -7.84 -13.62
CA VAL A 146 11.87 -8.89 -12.59
C VAL A 146 13.18 -8.97 -11.79
N PRO A 147 14.38 -9.03 -12.42
CA PRO A 147 15.64 -9.16 -11.68
C PRO A 147 15.91 -7.95 -10.79
N ALA A 148 15.62 -6.74 -11.29
CA ALA A 148 15.85 -5.49 -10.57
C ALA A 148 14.93 -5.37 -9.34
N VAL A 149 13.67 -5.80 -9.47
CA VAL A 149 12.70 -5.80 -8.37
C VAL A 149 13.12 -6.76 -7.25
N LEU A 150 13.54 -7.98 -7.59
CA LEU A 150 14.01 -8.96 -6.61
C LEU A 150 15.28 -8.50 -5.89
N ALA A 151 16.22 -7.88 -6.62
CA ALA A 151 17.43 -7.33 -6.02
C ALA A 151 17.12 -6.18 -5.03
N ASP A 152 16.27 -5.23 -5.43
CA ASP A 152 15.83 -4.14 -4.56
C ASP A 152 15.10 -4.66 -3.30
N PHE A 153 14.21 -5.64 -3.44
CA PHE A 153 13.53 -6.24 -2.30
C PHE A 153 14.51 -6.87 -1.31
N LEU A 154 15.43 -7.70 -1.80
CA LEU A 154 16.42 -8.39 -0.95
C LEU A 154 17.40 -7.41 -0.28
N GLU A 155 17.74 -6.31 -0.93
CA GLU A 155 18.55 -5.24 -0.34
C GLU A 155 17.79 -4.53 0.80
N GLN A 156 16.50 -4.21 0.58
CA GLN A 156 15.64 -3.61 1.61
C GLN A 156 15.46 -4.54 2.82
N GLU A 157 15.27 -5.85 2.60
CA GLU A 157 15.13 -6.82 3.69
C GLU A 157 16.42 -6.96 4.51
N ARG A 158 17.60 -6.93 3.87
CA ARG A 158 18.88 -6.89 4.59
C ARG A 158 19.01 -5.63 5.44
N ALA A 159 18.66 -4.47 4.89
CA ALA A 159 18.70 -3.21 5.62
C ALA A 159 17.71 -3.16 6.79
N ARG A 160 16.52 -3.77 6.67
CA ARG A 160 15.53 -3.91 7.75
C ARG A 160 16.04 -4.82 8.87
N ALA A 161 16.67 -5.94 8.53
CA ALA A 161 17.23 -6.86 9.52
C ALA A 161 18.32 -6.20 10.40
N GLU A 162 19.09 -5.26 9.82
CA GLU A 162 20.11 -4.48 10.53
C GLU A 162 19.53 -3.36 11.42
N GLN A 163 18.25 -3.00 11.23
CA GLN A 163 17.56 -1.90 11.93
C GLN A 163 16.44 -2.41 12.84
N THR A 164 16.71 -3.42 13.66
CA THR A 164 15.78 -3.82 14.72
C THR A 164 16.10 -3.05 16.00
N GLU A 165 15.45 -1.89 16.22
CA GLU A 165 15.01 -1.36 17.54
C GLU A 165 14.55 0.12 17.47
N ALA A 166 13.25 0.36 17.72
CA ALA A 166 12.74 1.23 18.80
C ALA A 166 11.24 1.57 18.59
N PRO A 167 10.37 1.37 19.58
CA PRO A 167 8.97 1.78 19.50
C PRO A 167 8.86 3.30 19.68
N GLU A 168 8.05 3.94 18.83
CA GLU A 168 7.73 5.35 18.92
C GLU A 168 6.76 5.63 20.08
N ARG A 169 7.16 6.52 20.99
CA ARG A 169 6.24 7.13 21.97
C ARG A 169 5.61 8.36 21.34
N ALA A 170 4.27 8.38 21.31
CA ALA A 170 3.49 9.57 21.01
C ALA A 170 3.56 10.53 22.21
N GLU A 171 4.15 11.72 22.04
CA GLU A 171 4.02 12.83 22.99
C GLU A 171 2.89 13.74 22.54
N SER A 172 1.86 13.86 23.39
CA SER A 172 0.76 14.80 23.24
C SER A 172 1.17 16.17 23.78
N GLY A 173 1.45 17.10 22.87
CA GLY A 173 1.49 18.53 23.14
C GLY A 173 0.71 19.27 22.06
N GLU A 174 0.23 20.49 22.34
CA GLU A 174 -0.47 21.30 21.33
C GLU A 174 0.43 21.53 20.10
N GLU A 175 0.06 20.84 19.02
CA GLU A 175 0.70 20.86 17.70
C GLU A 175 0.41 22.20 17.02
N LEU A 176 1.42 22.77 16.34
CA LEU A 176 1.26 24.00 15.54
C LEU A 176 0.56 23.74 14.18
N GLY A 177 0.28 22.46 13.89
CA GLY A 177 -0.36 21.96 12.68
C GLY A 177 -0.04 20.47 12.49
N GLU A 178 -0.46 19.92 11.36
CA GLU A 178 -0.23 18.53 10.98
C GLU A 178 0.19 18.39 9.51
N ILE A 179 1.00 17.39 9.23
CA ILE A 179 1.43 16.98 7.90
C ILE A 179 0.79 15.62 7.62
N ARG A 180 -0.07 15.57 6.62
CA ARG A 180 -0.86 14.41 6.24
C ARG A 180 -0.29 13.78 4.99
N ILE A 181 -0.18 12.45 4.97
CA ILE A 181 0.21 11.69 3.79
C ILE A 181 -0.55 10.36 3.74
N CYS A 182 -0.98 9.95 2.56
CA CYS A 182 -1.67 8.67 2.37
C CYS A 182 -0.67 7.52 2.36
N LEU A 183 -0.93 6.49 3.18
CA LEU A 183 -0.16 5.24 3.21
C LEU A 183 -0.99 4.04 2.71
N GLY A 184 -2.02 4.28 1.90
CA GLY A 184 -2.71 3.21 1.16
C GLY A 184 -1.78 2.55 0.13
N SER A 185 -2.13 1.34 -0.32
CA SER A 185 -1.29 0.50 -1.19
C SER A 185 -0.74 1.24 -2.42
N SER A 186 -1.61 1.93 -3.15
CA SER A 186 -1.23 2.74 -4.32
C SER A 186 -0.23 3.85 -3.99
N CYS A 187 -0.40 4.52 -2.85
CA CYS A 187 0.46 5.62 -2.44
C CYS A 187 1.82 5.12 -1.95
N VAL A 188 1.85 4.02 -1.18
CA VAL A 188 3.08 3.37 -0.72
C VAL A 188 3.92 2.91 -1.90
N ALA A 189 3.29 2.26 -2.87
CA ALA A 189 3.93 1.83 -4.11
C ALA A 189 4.46 3.00 -4.95
N GLY A 190 3.78 4.16 -4.90
CA GLY A 190 4.28 5.43 -5.45
C GLY A 190 5.44 6.06 -4.66
N GLY A 191 5.87 5.47 -3.54
CA GLY A 191 6.98 5.94 -2.71
C GLY A 191 6.58 6.69 -1.43
N SER A 192 5.29 6.77 -1.10
CA SER A 192 4.80 7.59 0.03
C SER A 192 5.33 7.14 1.40
N ALA A 193 5.63 5.85 1.57
CA ALA A 193 6.23 5.35 2.81
C ALA A 193 7.63 5.96 3.07
N ARG A 194 8.46 6.08 2.02
CA ARG A 194 9.80 6.68 2.13
C ARG A 194 9.70 8.17 2.46
N VAL A 195 8.72 8.87 1.89
CA VAL A 195 8.45 10.29 2.19
C VAL A 195 7.94 10.47 3.61
N TYR A 196 7.06 9.59 4.09
CA TYR A 196 6.55 9.63 5.46
C TYR A 196 7.68 9.51 6.50
N GLU A 197 8.59 8.55 6.33
CA GLU A 197 9.74 8.42 7.23
C GLU A 197 10.71 9.60 7.11
N ALA A 198 10.92 10.13 5.90
CA ALA A 198 11.73 11.34 5.71
C ALA A 198 11.11 12.57 6.40
N LEU A 199 9.78 12.72 6.36
CA LEU A 199 9.06 13.78 7.07
C LEU A 199 9.19 13.63 8.59
N LYS A 200 9.00 12.43 9.14
CA LYS A 200 9.17 12.16 10.57
C LYS A 200 10.59 12.46 11.04
N LYS A 201 11.59 12.01 10.26
CA LYS A 201 13.00 12.31 10.50
C LYS A 201 13.26 13.82 10.49
N ALA A 202 12.78 14.54 9.48
CA ALA A 202 12.93 15.98 9.36
C ALA A 202 12.27 16.73 10.55
N VAL A 203 11.09 16.31 10.99
CA VAL A 203 10.40 16.90 12.15
C VAL A 203 11.21 16.68 13.44
N LYS A 204 11.74 15.47 13.64
CA LYS A 204 12.58 15.13 14.79
C LYS A 204 13.88 15.94 14.83
N GLU A 205 14.55 16.08 13.68
CA GLU A 205 15.82 16.82 13.55
C GLU A 205 15.66 18.33 13.72
N THR A 206 14.55 18.89 13.23
CA THR A 206 14.28 20.34 13.29
C THR A 206 13.59 20.78 14.58
N ALA A 207 13.16 19.83 15.43
CA ALA A 207 12.47 20.05 16.70
C ALA A 207 11.25 20.99 16.57
N VAL A 208 10.56 20.94 15.43
CA VAL A 208 9.29 21.65 15.22
C VAL A 208 8.15 20.87 15.87
N ARG A 209 7.13 21.58 16.36
CA ARG A 209 5.93 20.96 16.95
C ARG A 209 4.86 20.75 15.88
N VAL A 210 4.99 19.67 15.12
CA VAL A 210 4.02 19.28 14.09
C VAL A 210 3.87 17.75 14.10
N ALA A 211 2.64 17.25 13.97
CA ALA A 211 2.44 15.82 13.77
C ALA A 211 2.59 15.44 12.30
N VAL A 212 3.21 14.29 12.04
CA VAL A 212 3.12 13.63 10.75
C VAL A 212 2.10 12.50 10.90
N LYS A 213 0.98 12.59 10.19
CA LYS A 213 -0.15 11.65 10.30
C LYS A 213 -0.32 10.89 8.99
N SER A 214 -0.56 9.59 9.11
CA SER A 214 -1.10 8.81 8.00
C SER A 214 -2.60 9.10 7.88
N VAL A 215 -3.05 9.34 6.66
CA VAL A 215 -4.47 9.59 6.36
C VAL A 215 -4.97 8.66 5.26
N GLY A 216 -6.30 8.61 5.09
CA GLY A 216 -6.93 7.91 3.98
C GLY A 216 -6.58 8.49 2.61
N CYS A 217 -7.01 7.79 1.56
CA CYS A 217 -6.78 8.22 0.18
C CYS A 217 -7.44 9.58 -0.10
N SER A 218 -6.67 10.51 -0.69
CA SER A 218 -7.18 11.80 -1.16
C SER A 218 -7.83 11.72 -2.55
N GLY A 219 -7.92 10.53 -3.14
CA GLY A 219 -8.41 10.30 -4.50
C GLY A 219 -7.38 10.59 -5.60
N MET A 220 -6.31 11.34 -5.29
CA MET A 220 -5.28 11.76 -6.25
C MET A 220 -4.04 10.85 -6.23
N SER A 221 -4.24 9.52 -6.26
CA SER A 221 -3.14 8.55 -6.23
C SER A 221 -2.12 8.74 -7.37
N PHE A 222 -2.54 9.34 -8.50
CA PHE A 222 -1.66 9.66 -9.63
C PHE A 222 -0.66 10.77 -9.39
N LEU A 223 -0.84 11.51 -8.29
CA LEU A 223 0.05 12.55 -7.82
C LEU A 223 0.84 12.11 -6.59
N ALA A 224 0.75 10.82 -6.21
CA ALA A 224 1.55 10.27 -5.13
C ALA A 224 3.06 10.33 -5.45
N PRO A 225 3.93 10.57 -4.44
CA PRO A 225 3.60 10.87 -3.05
C PRO A 225 3.00 12.26 -2.86
N ALA A 226 1.81 12.32 -2.26
CA ALA A 226 1.09 13.56 -2.03
C ALA A 226 1.12 13.90 -0.53
N VAL A 227 1.56 15.12 -0.21
CA VAL A 227 1.67 15.62 1.16
C VAL A 227 0.75 16.82 1.31
N GLU A 228 -0.13 16.80 2.30
CA GLU A 228 -0.95 17.94 2.69
C GLU A 228 -0.47 18.48 4.04
N VAL A 229 -0.06 19.75 4.09
CA VAL A 229 0.32 20.44 5.31
C VAL A 229 -0.86 21.28 5.76
N VAL A 230 -1.38 21.04 6.96
CA VAL A 230 -2.50 21.76 7.57
C VAL A 230 -2.00 22.56 8.77
N LEU A 231 -2.14 23.88 8.73
CA LEU A 231 -1.77 24.75 9.83
C LEU A 231 -2.90 24.81 10.88
N ALA A 232 -2.58 25.14 12.13
CA ALA A 232 -3.58 25.29 13.20
C ALA A 232 -4.70 26.31 12.89
N GLY A 233 -4.44 27.26 11.99
CA GLY A 233 -5.43 28.23 11.48
C GLY A 233 -6.33 27.72 10.34
N GLY A 234 -6.26 26.43 9.99
CA GLY A 234 -7.10 25.80 8.95
C GLY A 234 -6.60 25.94 7.51
N ALA A 235 -5.58 26.75 7.25
CA ALA A 235 -4.95 26.82 5.93
C ALA A 235 -4.23 25.50 5.60
N SER A 236 -4.50 24.94 4.42
CA SER A 236 -3.84 23.74 3.93
C SER A 236 -3.04 23.98 2.65
N PHE A 237 -1.93 23.27 2.51
CA PHE A 237 -1.03 23.33 1.35
C PHE A 237 -0.75 21.93 0.86
N ARG A 238 -0.90 21.68 -0.45
CA ARG A 238 -0.66 20.36 -1.03
C ARG A 238 0.56 20.35 -1.93
N TYR A 239 1.34 19.29 -1.78
CA TYR A 239 2.51 18.99 -2.59
C TYR A 239 2.31 17.63 -3.24
N ALA A 240 2.52 17.54 -4.54
CA ALA A 240 2.46 16.28 -5.28
C ALA A 240 3.84 15.78 -5.68
N LYS A 241 3.95 14.47 -5.96
CA LYS A 241 5.20 13.83 -6.41
C LYS A 241 6.39 14.16 -5.52
N VAL A 242 6.15 14.29 -4.21
CA VAL A 242 7.14 14.68 -3.21
C VAL A 242 8.21 13.60 -3.13
N ARG A 243 9.49 13.99 -3.09
CA ARG A 243 10.61 13.08 -2.87
C ARG A 243 11.05 13.11 -1.41
N PRO A 244 11.69 12.05 -0.89
CA PRO A 244 12.25 12.05 0.46
C PRO A 244 13.16 13.25 0.75
N GLU A 245 13.94 13.70 -0.24
CA GLU A 245 14.82 14.86 -0.13
C GLU A 245 14.06 16.19 0.14
N ASP A 246 12.82 16.30 -0.34
CA ASP A 246 12.00 17.51 -0.21
C ASP A 246 11.42 17.68 1.20
N ALA A 247 11.39 16.60 2.00
CA ALA A 247 10.72 16.55 3.30
C ALA A 247 11.19 17.66 4.25
N GLY A 248 12.51 17.87 4.36
CA GLY A 248 13.08 18.91 5.21
C GLY A 248 12.67 20.32 4.78
N ALA A 249 12.65 20.59 3.48
CA ALA A 249 12.25 21.88 2.93
C ALA A 249 10.75 22.15 3.14
N ILE A 250 9.90 21.13 2.99
CA ILE A 250 8.44 21.22 3.23
C ILE A 250 8.17 21.56 4.70
N VAL A 251 8.83 20.88 5.63
CA VAL A 251 8.68 21.11 7.08
C VAL A 251 9.08 22.54 7.44
N LEU A 252 10.29 22.96 7.05
CA LEU A 252 10.84 24.28 7.42
C LEU A 252 10.14 25.45 6.75
N ARG A 253 9.49 25.24 5.60
CA ARG A 253 8.69 26.27 4.91
C ARG A 253 7.46 26.69 5.72
N HIS A 254 6.84 25.74 6.41
CA HIS A 254 5.56 25.94 7.09
C HIS A 254 5.67 26.06 8.60
N PHE A 255 6.67 25.40 9.20
CA PHE A 255 6.87 25.37 10.65
C PHE A 255 8.23 25.95 11.00
N LYS A 256 8.24 26.97 11.87
CA LYS A 256 9.48 27.58 12.37
C LYS A 256 9.98 26.81 13.60
N PRO A 257 11.29 26.46 13.66
CA PRO A 257 11.89 25.93 14.88
C PRO A 257 11.75 26.92 16.05
N LYS A 258 11.65 26.42 17.28
CA LYS A 258 11.74 27.31 18.46
C LYS A 258 13.13 27.98 18.48
N LYS A 259 13.19 29.24 18.95
CA LYS A 259 14.46 29.94 19.17
C LYS A 259 15.26 29.19 20.24
N VAL A 260 16.33 28.50 19.85
CA VAL A 260 17.29 27.85 20.75
C VAL A 260 18.66 28.51 20.61
N GLY A 261 19.47 28.49 21.69
CA GLY A 261 20.69 29.28 21.87
C GLY A 261 21.80 29.13 20.80
N PRO A 262 22.87 29.95 20.90
CA PRO A 262 23.81 30.22 19.81
C PRO A 262 24.57 28.99 19.26
N LYS A 263 24.75 27.92 20.04
CA LYS A 263 25.39 26.68 19.56
C LYS A 263 24.51 25.87 18.60
N VAL A 264 23.19 25.86 18.83
CA VAL A 264 22.20 25.20 17.96
C VAL A 264 21.94 26.06 16.73
N LYS A 265 22.01 27.39 16.89
CA LYS A 265 21.90 28.35 15.79
C LYS A 265 22.93 28.10 14.68
N ASN A 266 24.16 27.70 15.01
CA ASN A 266 25.18 27.40 14.01
C ASN A 266 24.96 26.06 13.30
N ALA A 267 24.44 25.03 13.99
CA ALA A 267 24.12 23.74 13.36
C ALA A 267 22.88 23.86 12.45
N ILE A 268 21.84 24.57 12.92
CA ILE A 268 20.66 24.91 12.11
C ILE A 268 21.06 25.84 10.96
N SER A 269 21.97 26.81 11.18
CA SER A 269 22.47 27.67 10.11
C SER A 269 23.32 26.91 9.10
N ALA A 270 24.12 25.93 9.53
CA ALA A 270 24.92 25.10 8.62
C ALA A 270 24.04 24.10 7.84
N MET A 271 22.94 23.62 8.43
CA MET A 271 21.94 22.80 7.74
C MET A 271 21.05 23.65 6.83
N LEU A 272 20.63 24.83 7.28
CA LEU A 272 19.92 25.81 6.47
C LEU A 272 20.81 26.25 5.31
N ASP A 273 22.07 26.60 5.54
CA ASP A 273 23.04 26.88 4.49
C ASP A 273 23.18 25.63 3.62
N LYS A 274 23.40 24.43 4.14
CA LYS A 274 23.49 23.24 3.29
C LYS A 274 22.23 22.95 2.45
N ILE A 275 21.02 23.31 2.91
CA ILE A 275 19.79 23.18 2.08
C ILE A 275 19.52 24.43 1.22
N LEU A 276 20.06 25.61 1.57
CA LEU A 276 19.86 26.90 0.88
C LEU A 276 20.99 27.25 -0.09
N THR A 277 22.17 26.67 0.12
CA THR A 277 23.46 27.02 -0.48
C THR A 277 23.94 25.94 -1.44
N ASP A 278 23.32 24.75 -1.44
CA ASP A 278 23.44 23.81 -2.54
C ASP A 278 22.58 24.27 -3.73
N ARG A 279 23.22 24.28 -4.89
CA ARG A 279 23.00 25.21 -6.00
C ARG A 279 21.85 24.81 -6.94
N THR A 280 20.65 24.58 -6.42
CA THR A 280 19.43 24.36 -7.22
C THR A 280 18.20 24.98 -6.54
N ARG A 281 18.13 26.31 -6.53
CA ARG A 281 16.87 27.02 -6.32
C ARG A 281 15.89 26.66 -7.45
N GLU A 282 15.03 25.67 -7.20
CA GLU A 282 13.58 25.59 -7.53
C GLU A 282 13.04 24.12 -7.50
N PRO A 283 12.75 23.52 -6.33
CA PRO A 283 11.96 22.27 -6.31
C PRO A 283 10.57 22.40 -5.66
N VAL A 284 10.42 23.15 -4.55
CA VAL A 284 9.18 23.10 -3.76
C VAL A 284 8.01 23.85 -4.43
N THR A 285 8.28 24.85 -5.25
CA THR A 285 7.27 25.57 -6.07
C THR A 285 6.86 24.81 -7.33
N ARG A 286 7.59 23.76 -7.73
CA ARG A 286 7.28 22.96 -8.93
C ARG A 286 6.15 21.96 -8.72
N TYR A 287 5.76 21.75 -7.46
CA TYR A 287 4.82 20.69 -7.06
C TYR A 287 3.72 21.17 -6.11
N SER A 288 3.71 22.47 -5.76
CA SER A 288 2.55 23.05 -5.11
C SER A 288 1.40 23.00 -6.09
N ILE A 289 0.46 22.10 -5.84
CA ILE A 289 -0.78 22.09 -6.58
C ILE A 289 -1.56 23.29 -6.08
N ASP A 290 -1.71 24.29 -6.93
CA ASP A 290 -2.70 25.33 -6.68
C ASP A 290 -4.07 24.71 -6.95
N VAL A 291 -5.06 25.02 -6.11
CA VAL A 291 -6.46 24.57 -6.30
C VAL A 291 -7.04 25.09 -7.63
N ARG A 292 -6.32 26.00 -8.28
CA ARG A 292 -6.59 26.60 -9.59
C ARG A 292 -6.10 25.77 -10.79
N ASP A 293 -5.31 24.72 -10.61
CA ASP A 293 -4.93 23.83 -11.71
C ASP A 293 -6.15 23.04 -12.18
N GLN A 294 -6.53 23.18 -13.46
CA GLN A 294 -7.80 22.66 -13.99
C GLN A 294 -8.07 21.18 -13.64
N PRO A 295 -7.13 20.22 -13.78
CA PRO A 295 -7.41 18.81 -13.43
C PRO A 295 -7.63 18.56 -11.94
N VAL A 296 -7.13 19.44 -11.07
CA VAL A 296 -7.28 19.37 -9.62
C VAL A 296 -8.56 20.09 -9.21
N ALA A 297 -8.83 21.24 -9.81
CA ALA A 297 -10.08 21.96 -9.68
C ALA A 297 -11.25 21.09 -10.13
N ASP A 298 -11.14 20.40 -11.27
CA ASP A 298 -12.17 19.50 -11.81
C ASP A 298 -12.45 18.31 -10.90
N PHE A 299 -11.52 17.89 -10.04
CA PHE A 299 -11.74 16.83 -9.06
C PHE A 299 -12.28 17.35 -7.71
N LEU A 300 -11.83 18.53 -7.28
CA LEU A 300 -12.14 19.07 -5.95
C LEU A 300 -13.33 20.03 -5.92
N ASN A 301 -13.66 20.65 -7.05
CA ASN A 301 -14.84 21.49 -7.17
C ASN A 301 -16.10 20.64 -7.01
N LYS A 302 -17.22 21.32 -6.78
CA LYS A 302 -18.53 20.68 -6.67
C LYS A 302 -18.78 19.82 -7.91
N GLN A 303 -18.73 18.50 -7.73
CA GLN A 303 -18.98 17.54 -8.78
C GLN A 303 -20.46 17.61 -9.17
N ILE A 304 -20.73 17.63 -10.47
CA ILE A 304 -22.08 17.47 -11.00
C ILE A 304 -22.24 15.99 -11.36
N HIS A 305 -23.25 15.36 -10.77
CA HIS A 305 -23.51 13.94 -10.88
C HIS A 305 -24.17 13.56 -12.20
N ILE A 306 -23.58 13.87 -13.36
CA ILE A 306 -24.23 13.68 -14.68
C ILE A 306 -24.64 12.21 -14.89
N ALA A 307 -23.73 11.26 -14.68
CA ALA A 307 -24.04 9.84 -14.87
C ALA A 307 -25.08 9.26 -13.90
N THR A 308 -25.34 9.95 -12.78
CA THR A 308 -26.32 9.52 -11.77
C THR A 308 -27.39 10.59 -11.56
N GLU A 309 -27.59 11.49 -12.52
CA GLU A 309 -28.46 12.67 -12.34
C GLU A 309 -29.94 12.28 -12.20
N HIS A 310 -30.27 11.09 -12.71
CA HIS A 310 -31.58 10.45 -12.60
C HIS A 310 -31.54 9.14 -11.80
N CYS A 311 -30.53 8.97 -10.94
CA CYS A 311 -30.41 7.77 -10.13
C CYS A 311 -31.58 7.66 -9.14
N GLY A 312 -32.41 6.63 -9.32
CA GLY A 312 -33.64 6.42 -8.55
C GLY A 312 -34.92 6.88 -9.25
N ASP A 313 -34.79 7.62 -10.36
CA ASP A 313 -35.92 8.12 -11.15
C ASP A 313 -36.07 7.43 -12.52
N ILE A 314 -35.01 6.81 -13.06
CA ILE A 314 -35.05 5.99 -14.29
C ILE A 314 -35.26 4.51 -13.94
N ASP A 315 -36.18 3.84 -14.63
CA ASP A 315 -36.29 2.38 -14.63
C ASP A 315 -35.18 1.77 -15.50
N PRO A 316 -34.24 0.97 -14.93
CA PRO A 316 -33.13 0.39 -15.68
C PRO A 316 -33.56 -0.61 -16.77
N VAL A 317 -34.84 -1.04 -16.80
CA VAL A 317 -35.36 -1.92 -17.85
C VAL A 317 -36.25 -1.22 -18.88
N ASP A 318 -36.54 0.07 -18.73
CA ASP A 318 -37.33 0.84 -19.69
C ASP A 318 -36.43 1.54 -20.72
N LEU A 319 -36.35 0.94 -21.91
CA LEU A 319 -35.56 1.44 -23.02
C LEU A 319 -36.11 2.76 -23.57
N ASP A 320 -37.43 2.93 -23.58
CA ASP A 320 -38.08 4.12 -24.14
C ASP A 320 -37.82 5.33 -23.24
N GLU A 321 -37.86 5.13 -21.91
CA GLU A 321 -37.45 6.12 -20.92
C GLU A 321 -35.97 6.50 -21.09
N TYR A 322 -35.08 5.51 -21.24
CA TYR A 322 -33.64 5.75 -21.46
C TYR A 322 -33.37 6.57 -22.74
N VAL A 323 -34.04 6.24 -23.84
CA VAL A 323 -33.94 7.00 -25.11
C VAL A 323 -34.51 8.41 -24.97
N SER A 324 -35.64 8.58 -24.27
CA SER A 324 -36.27 9.89 -24.05
C SER A 324 -35.39 10.87 -23.26
N ASN A 325 -34.47 10.35 -22.44
CA ASN A 325 -33.48 11.10 -21.68
C ASN A 325 -32.13 11.24 -22.42
N GLY A 326 -32.11 11.13 -23.76
CA GLY A 326 -30.90 11.30 -24.57
C GLY A 326 -29.97 10.09 -24.59
N GLY A 327 -30.47 8.92 -24.20
CA GLY A 327 -29.76 7.65 -24.36
C GLY A 327 -29.35 7.40 -25.82
N PHE A 328 -28.14 6.87 -26.01
CA PHE A 328 -27.52 6.57 -27.31
C PHE A 328 -27.17 7.76 -28.22
N GLU A 329 -27.53 9.02 -27.89
CA GLU A 329 -27.13 10.18 -28.71
C GLU A 329 -25.60 10.28 -28.91
N ALA A 330 -24.83 9.95 -27.88
CA ALA A 330 -23.37 9.92 -27.97
C ALA A 330 -22.87 8.81 -28.90
N LEU A 331 -23.55 7.65 -28.92
CA LEU A 331 -23.23 6.55 -29.83
C LEU A 331 -23.54 6.93 -31.27
N GLU A 332 -24.70 7.54 -31.54
CA GLU A 332 -25.06 8.04 -32.87
C GLU A 332 -24.01 9.02 -33.42
N LYS A 333 -23.57 9.98 -32.60
CA LYS A 333 -22.49 10.93 -32.96
C LYS A 333 -21.15 10.27 -33.25
N CYS A 334 -20.85 9.14 -32.60
CA CYS A 334 -19.60 8.41 -32.83
C CYS A 334 -19.64 7.52 -34.08
N VAL A 335 -20.84 7.17 -34.57
CA VAL A 335 -21.04 6.25 -35.70
C VAL A 335 -21.42 6.99 -36.99
N SER A 336 -21.88 8.25 -36.90
CA SER A 336 -22.10 9.18 -38.02
C SER A 336 -20.82 9.83 -38.52
#